data_AF-A0A2Z6USX9-F1
#
_entry.id   AF-A0A2Z6USX9-F1
#
_cell.length_a   1.000
_cell.length_b   1.000
_cell.length_c   1.000
_cell.angle_alpha   90.00
_cell.angle_beta   90.00
_cell.angle_gamma   90.00
#
_symmetry.space_group_name_H-M   'P 1'
#
loop_
_entity.id
_entity.type
_entity.pdbx_description
1 polymer ?
#
loop_
_entity_poly.entity_id
_entity_poly.type
_entity_poly.pdbx_seq_one_letter_code
_entity_poly.pdbx_strand_id
1 'polypeptide(L)'
;MNEAETKAELIDPALKAAGWGVIPDSKIRREVIAPGRLMGYGQRSSSKICDYVLVYRGHKLATLEAKKRDAHPTEGLGQAKDYAERLQTPFALCTNGLRIYQVDTRAGKEGYIDRYPTPEELWAATYPDPNHWRDRFVTVPPDNKSGMREARYYQHNAIQAVLEAIAAGQKRMLLTMATGTGKTTIALQIAWKLFHSSWNLSGEPTHRPCILFLTDRNILANQALTEFTAFPEDALVRIEPKDIQKTKKVPKNGSVFFSIFQTFMTQNGEELAPNFLEYAPDFFDLVIVDECHRGGANDESTWRKILEYFAPAVQLGLTATPKRDLNGDTYKYFGEPLYTYSLKEGINEGYLTPFKVVEFTTSLDEYQYDPDDELIEGDIDENKVYSY
;
A
#
# COMPACT_ATOMS: atom_id res chain seq x y z
N MET A 1 29.11 -6.59 -28.95
CA MET A 1 27.65 -6.80 -28.90
C MET A 1 27.04 -5.64 -28.14
N ASN A 2 26.03 -4.97 -28.70
CA ASN A 2 25.30 -3.93 -27.98
C ASN A 2 24.49 -4.55 -26.82
N GLU A 3 23.87 -3.72 -25.98
CA GLU A 3 23.15 -4.21 -24.80
C GLU A 3 21.94 -5.09 -25.17
N ALA A 4 21.21 -4.76 -26.23
CA ALA A 4 20.07 -5.55 -26.69
C ALA A 4 20.48 -6.93 -27.22
N GLU A 5 21.57 -7.01 -27.99
CA GLU A 5 22.17 -8.27 -28.44
C GLU A 5 22.68 -9.08 -27.24
N THR A 6 23.31 -8.42 -26.26
CA THR A 6 23.80 -9.08 -25.04
C THR A 6 22.65 -9.70 -24.24
N LYS A 7 21.53 -8.96 -24.11
CA LYS A 7 20.28 -9.44 -23.50
C LYS A 7 19.76 -10.68 -24.23
N ALA A 8 19.56 -10.59 -25.53
CA ALA A 8 18.92 -11.64 -26.33
C ALA A 8 19.77 -12.91 -26.50
N GLU A 9 21.08 -12.76 -26.71
CA GLU A 9 21.96 -13.88 -27.07
C GLU A 9 22.65 -14.54 -25.87
N LEU A 10 22.85 -13.80 -24.76
CA LEU A 10 23.60 -14.31 -23.61
C LEU A 10 22.74 -14.38 -22.34
N ILE A 11 22.01 -13.32 -22.00
CA ILE A 11 21.30 -13.23 -20.71
C ILE A 11 19.99 -14.03 -20.74
N ASP A 12 19.12 -13.80 -21.73
CA ASP A 12 17.81 -14.46 -21.83
C ASP A 12 17.93 -16.00 -21.88
N PRO A 13 18.84 -16.59 -22.69
CA PRO A 13 19.03 -18.05 -22.71
C PRO A 13 19.54 -18.59 -21.38
N ALA A 14 20.44 -17.86 -20.70
CA ALA A 14 21.01 -18.28 -19.43
C ALA A 14 20.00 -18.19 -18.27
N LEU A 15 19.15 -17.14 -18.24
CA LEU A 15 18.02 -17.06 -17.29
C LEU A 15 17.02 -18.20 -17.52
N LYS A 16 16.70 -18.48 -18.79
CA LYS A 16 15.83 -19.60 -19.16
C LYS A 16 16.41 -20.94 -18.74
N ALA A 17 17.72 -21.15 -18.94
CA ALA A 17 18.42 -22.35 -18.49
C ALA A 17 18.42 -22.52 -16.96
N ALA A 18 18.43 -21.40 -16.21
CA ALA A 18 18.25 -21.40 -14.77
C ALA A 18 16.78 -21.58 -14.31
N GLY A 19 15.84 -21.76 -15.24
CA GLY A 19 14.42 -22.03 -14.97
C GLY A 19 13.51 -20.80 -14.98
N TRP A 20 14.05 -19.60 -15.12
CA TRP A 20 13.25 -18.37 -15.10
C TRP A 20 12.33 -18.27 -16.31
N GLY A 21 11.03 -18.09 -16.06
CA GLY A 21 10.00 -18.05 -17.11
C GLY A 21 9.70 -19.39 -17.79
N VAL A 22 10.24 -20.49 -17.25
CA VAL A 22 10.00 -21.86 -17.75
C VAL A 22 9.24 -22.69 -16.73
N ILE A 23 9.66 -22.64 -15.46
CA ILE A 23 9.01 -23.41 -14.41
C ILE A 23 7.72 -22.73 -13.94
N PRO A 24 6.75 -23.48 -13.37
CA PRO A 24 5.52 -22.91 -12.84
C PRO A 24 5.78 -21.76 -11.86
N ASP A 25 4.93 -20.74 -11.91
CA ASP A 25 4.99 -19.53 -11.08
C ASP A 25 6.27 -18.68 -11.17
N SER A 26 7.22 -19.05 -12.04
CA SER A 26 8.38 -18.23 -12.38
C SER A 26 8.07 -17.31 -13.56
N LYS A 27 8.43 -16.03 -13.43
CA LYS A 27 8.24 -15.00 -14.44
C LYS A 27 9.46 -14.08 -14.49
N ILE A 28 9.77 -13.63 -15.71
CA ILE A 28 10.70 -12.55 -15.96
C ILE A 28 9.87 -11.35 -16.41
N ARG A 29 10.03 -10.19 -15.76
CA ARG A 29 9.32 -8.96 -16.12
C ARG A 29 10.30 -7.86 -16.49
N ARG A 30 9.91 -7.01 -17.44
CA ARG A 30 10.48 -5.68 -17.61
C ARG A 30 9.54 -4.71 -16.92
N GLU A 31 9.99 -4.07 -15.84
CA GLU A 31 9.08 -3.31 -14.98
C GLU A 31 9.44 -1.82 -14.96
N VAL A 32 8.45 -0.99 -15.27
CA VAL A 32 8.56 0.46 -15.07
C VAL A 32 8.33 0.75 -13.58
N ILE A 33 9.43 1.00 -12.87
CA ILE A 33 9.41 1.32 -11.43
C ILE A 33 8.92 2.75 -11.21
N ALA A 34 9.38 3.69 -12.03
CA ALA A 34 8.95 5.09 -11.96
C ALA A 34 8.73 5.64 -13.37
N PRO A 35 7.51 6.09 -13.71
CA PRO A 35 7.24 6.76 -14.99
C PRO A 35 8.03 8.05 -15.23
N GLY A 36 8.58 8.66 -14.19
CA GLY A 36 9.29 9.93 -14.24
C GLY A 36 8.39 11.11 -13.84
N ARG A 37 8.95 12.03 -13.06
CA ARG A 37 8.28 13.21 -12.50
C ARG A 37 7.60 14.02 -13.59
N LEU A 38 6.35 14.41 -13.34
CA LEU A 38 5.63 15.36 -14.20
C LEU A 38 6.26 16.75 -14.08
N MET A 39 6.66 17.34 -15.21
CA MET A 39 7.33 18.65 -15.27
C MET A 39 6.41 19.78 -15.76
N GLY A 40 5.16 19.47 -16.12
CA GLY A 40 4.23 20.39 -16.77
C GLY A 40 4.24 20.26 -18.30
N TYR A 41 3.25 20.85 -18.97
CA TYR A 41 3.12 20.85 -20.44
C TYR A 41 3.22 19.45 -21.10
N GLY A 42 2.77 18.41 -20.42
CA GLY A 42 2.84 17.03 -20.90
C GLY A 42 4.23 16.38 -20.83
N GLN A 43 5.24 17.06 -20.28
CA GLN A 43 6.61 16.55 -20.17
C GLN A 43 6.84 15.77 -18.87
N ARG A 44 7.73 14.78 -18.94
CA ARG A 44 8.19 13.95 -17.81
C ARG A 44 9.71 13.89 -17.76
N SER A 45 10.27 13.73 -16.55
CA SER A 45 11.66 13.30 -16.39
C SER A 45 11.87 11.88 -16.93
N SER A 46 13.12 11.43 -17.01
CA SER A 46 13.42 10.05 -17.38
C SER A 46 12.72 9.05 -16.47
N SER A 47 12.23 7.97 -17.07
CA SER A 47 11.65 6.84 -16.36
C SER A 47 12.74 5.96 -15.77
N LYS A 48 12.42 5.26 -14.69
CA LYS A 48 13.22 4.17 -14.15
C LYS A 48 12.57 2.85 -14.57
N ILE A 49 13.28 2.09 -15.39
CA ILE A 49 12.81 0.82 -15.93
C ILE A 49 13.88 -0.22 -15.59
N CYS A 50 13.51 -1.24 -14.84
CA CYS A 50 14.42 -2.34 -14.56
C CYS A 50 14.38 -3.33 -15.71
N ASP A 51 15.56 -3.72 -16.19
CA ASP A 51 15.71 -4.61 -17.33
C ASP A 51 15.08 -5.97 -17.09
N TYR A 52 15.25 -6.51 -15.87
CA TYR A 52 14.75 -7.81 -15.47
C TYR A 52 14.35 -7.79 -14.00
N VAL A 53 13.09 -8.10 -13.74
CA VAL A 53 12.58 -8.42 -12.41
C VAL A 53 12.25 -9.91 -12.40
N LEU A 54 12.98 -10.65 -11.57
CA LEU A 54 12.83 -12.08 -11.40
C LEU A 54 11.76 -12.34 -10.34
N VAL A 55 10.62 -12.85 -10.79
CA VAL A 55 9.43 -13.08 -9.95
C VAL A 55 9.18 -14.57 -9.84
N TYR A 56 9.02 -15.07 -8.61
CA TYR A 56 8.67 -16.46 -8.37
C TYR A 56 7.60 -16.53 -7.29
N ARG A 57 6.57 -17.37 -7.49
CA ARG A 57 5.45 -17.51 -6.54
C ARG A 57 4.81 -16.15 -6.20
N GLY A 58 4.69 -15.28 -7.21
CA GLY A 58 4.14 -13.93 -7.05
C GLY A 58 4.99 -12.95 -6.22
N HIS A 59 6.22 -13.32 -5.83
CA HIS A 59 7.14 -12.45 -5.10
C HIS A 59 8.30 -12.00 -6.00
N LYS A 60 8.69 -10.73 -5.90
CA LYS A 60 9.86 -10.20 -6.58
C LYS A 60 11.10 -10.60 -5.78
N LEU A 61 11.95 -11.45 -6.35
CA LEU A 61 13.12 -12.01 -5.66
C LEU A 61 14.42 -11.31 -6.07
N ALA A 62 14.52 -10.85 -7.31
CA ALA A 62 15.73 -10.21 -7.80
C ALA A 62 15.43 -9.10 -8.82
N THR A 63 16.22 -8.03 -8.77
CA THR A 63 16.43 -7.15 -9.93
C THR A 63 17.69 -7.58 -10.66
N LEU A 64 17.74 -7.40 -11.98
CA LEU A 64 18.92 -7.66 -12.77
C LEU A 64 19.08 -6.56 -13.82
N GLU A 65 20.23 -5.87 -13.75
CA GLU A 65 20.62 -4.82 -14.68
C GLU A 65 21.65 -5.35 -15.68
N ALA A 66 21.35 -5.19 -16.96
CA ALA A 66 22.23 -5.64 -18.02
C ALA A 66 23.13 -4.50 -18.52
N LYS A 67 24.27 -4.88 -19.09
CA LYS A 67 25.17 -3.99 -19.83
C LYS A 67 25.58 -4.64 -21.13
N LYS A 68 26.06 -3.81 -22.07
CA LYS A 68 26.72 -4.30 -23.29
C LYS A 68 27.87 -5.25 -22.93
N ARG A 69 28.08 -6.31 -23.73
CA ARG A 69 29.05 -7.38 -23.45
C ARG A 69 30.44 -6.88 -23.04
N ASP A 70 30.94 -5.86 -23.75
CA ASP A 70 32.30 -5.38 -23.58
C ASP A 70 32.43 -4.30 -22.49
N ALA A 71 31.34 -3.95 -21.78
CA ALA A 71 31.36 -3.09 -20.59
C ALA A 71 31.71 -3.90 -19.33
N HIS A 72 32.10 -3.20 -18.26
CA HIS A 72 32.32 -3.83 -16.97
C HIS A 72 30.96 -4.22 -16.34
N PRO A 73 30.78 -5.46 -15.85
CA PRO A 73 29.47 -5.94 -15.36
C PRO A 73 28.92 -5.08 -14.20
N THR A 74 29.79 -4.53 -13.36
CA THR A 74 29.39 -3.71 -12.21
C THR A 74 29.06 -2.25 -12.54
N GLU A 75 29.15 -1.81 -13.81
CA GLU A 75 28.67 -0.48 -14.22
C GLU A 75 27.16 -0.29 -13.92
N GLY A 76 26.40 -1.38 -13.89
CA GLY A 76 24.98 -1.38 -13.51
C GLY A 76 24.71 -1.49 -12.00
N LEU A 77 25.73 -1.65 -11.15
CA LEU A 77 25.54 -2.03 -9.75
C LEU A 77 24.72 -1.02 -8.95
N GLY A 78 24.97 0.29 -9.14
CA GLY A 78 24.19 1.34 -8.47
C GLY A 78 22.72 1.32 -8.87
N GLN A 79 22.42 1.06 -10.14
CA GLN A 79 21.04 0.95 -10.64
C GLN A 79 20.36 -0.30 -10.11
N ALA A 80 21.06 -1.46 -10.13
CA ALA A 80 20.54 -2.71 -9.59
C ALA A 80 20.17 -2.57 -8.10
N LYS A 81 21.03 -1.91 -7.30
CA LYS A 81 20.77 -1.62 -5.88
C LYS A 81 19.59 -0.65 -5.69
N ASP A 82 19.52 0.49 -6.41
CA ASP A 82 18.38 1.42 -6.34
C ASP A 82 17.05 0.72 -6.69
N TYR A 83 17.06 -0.14 -7.71
CA TYR A 83 15.87 -0.88 -8.11
C TYR A 83 15.50 -1.98 -7.12
N ALA A 84 16.47 -2.69 -6.55
CA ALA A 84 16.21 -3.68 -5.51
C ALA A 84 15.62 -3.05 -4.24
N GLU A 85 16.13 -1.88 -3.84
CA GLU A 85 15.60 -1.11 -2.71
C GLU A 85 14.13 -0.71 -2.96
N ARG A 86 13.84 -0.13 -4.13
CA ARG A 86 12.47 0.28 -4.51
C ARG A 86 11.52 -0.88 -4.61
N LEU A 87 11.92 -1.97 -5.26
CA LEU A 87 11.10 -3.17 -5.45
C LEU A 87 11.10 -4.10 -4.23
N GLN A 88 11.85 -3.75 -3.17
CA GLN A 88 12.09 -4.57 -1.99
C GLN A 88 12.52 -6.01 -2.30
N THR A 89 13.37 -6.18 -3.32
CA THR A 89 13.92 -7.49 -3.66
C THR A 89 15.11 -7.83 -2.76
N PRO A 90 15.20 -9.08 -2.26
CA PRO A 90 16.34 -9.53 -1.45
C PRO A 90 17.65 -9.57 -2.23
N PHE A 91 17.58 -9.69 -3.56
CA PHE A 91 18.76 -9.75 -4.41
C PHE A 91 18.78 -8.66 -5.48
N ALA A 92 19.97 -8.19 -5.82
CA ALA A 92 20.25 -7.32 -6.96
C ALA A 92 21.38 -7.93 -7.78
N LEU A 93 21.22 -8.01 -9.09
CA LEU A 93 22.21 -8.56 -10.00
C LEU A 93 22.62 -7.53 -11.04
N CYS A 94 23.87 -7.59 -11.47
CA CYS A 94 24.32 -6.91 -12.68
C CYS A 94 25.23 -7.81 -13.51
N THR A 95 25.10 -7.69 -14.83
CA THR A 95 25.71 -8.63 -15.77
C THR A 95 25.97 -7.99 -17.11
N ASN A 96 27.04 -8.42 -17.77
CA ASN A 96 27.31 -8.12 -19.18
C ASN A 96 27.14 -9.37 -20.07
N GLY A 97 26.41 -10.37 -19.58
CA GLY A 97 26.20 -11.66 -20.24
C GLY A 97 27.33 -12.68 -20.04
N LEU A 98 28.55 -12.24 -19.69
CA LEU A 98 29.70 -13.13 -19.46
C LEU A 98 30.00 -13.36 -17.99
N ARG A 99 29.83 -12.32 -17.16
CA ARG A 99 30.04 -12.36 -15.71
C ARG A 99 28.82 -11.82 -15.00
N ILE A 100 28.48 -12.45 -13.89
CA ILE A 100 27.32 -12.09 -13.08
C ILE A 100 27.83 -11.66 -11.71
N TYR A 101 27.43 -10.47 -11.28
CA TYR A 101 27.70 -9.96 -9.95
C TYR A 101 26.37 -9.88 -9.20
N GLN A 102 26.32 -10.46 -8.00
CA GLN A 102 25.12 -10.52 -7.16
C GLN A 102 25.37 -9.78 -5.85
N VAL A 103 24.34 -9.10 -5.39
CA VAL A 103 24.22 -8.50 -4.05
C VAL A 103 23.05 -9.16 -3.36
N ASP A 104 23.29 -9.69 -2.17
CA ASP A 104 22.28 -10.05 -1.18
C ASP A 104 22.09 -8.85 -0.24
N THR A 105 20.97 -8.16 -0.38
CA THR A 105 20.67 -6.92 0.35
C THR A 105 20.35 -7.17 1.82
N ARG A 106 19.96 -8.39 2.19
CA ARG A 106 19.63 -8.77 3.57
C ARG A 106 20.86 -9.24 4.33
N ALA A 107 21.69 -10.08 3.71
CA ALA A 107 22.91 -10.59 4.32
C ALA A 107 24.10 -9.61 4.22
N GLY A 108 24.00 -8.55 3.41
CA GLY A 108 25.09 -7.61 3.17
C GLY A 108 26.27 -8.24 2.44
N LYS A 109 26.02 -9.28 1.63
CA LYS A 109 27.05 -10.01 0.88
C LYS A 109 26.97 -9.68 -0.59
N GLU A 110 28.12 -9.50 -1.24
CA GLU A 110 28.18 -9.27 -2.68
C GLU A 110 29.42 -9.90 -3.30
N GLY A 111 29.31 -10.31 -4.57
CA GLY A 111 30.40 -10.99 -5.27
C GLY A 111 30.01 -11.52 -6.64
N TYR A 112 31.01 -12.02 -7.35
CA TYR A 112 30.78 -12.73 -8.61
C TYR A 112 30.22 -14.13 -8.34
N ILE A 113 29.29 -14.55 -9.20
CA ILE A 113 28.72 -15.90 -9.20
C ILE A 113 28.87 -16.52 -10.59
N ASP A 114 28.95 -17.84 -10.65
CA ASP A 114 29.24 -18.58 -11.89
C ASP A 114 28.01 -18.80 -12.78
N ARG A 115 26.80 -18.76 -12.19
CA ARG A 115 25.53 -18.91 -12.90
C ARG A 115 24.42 -18.12 -12.24
N TYR A 116 23.34 -17.89 -12.98
CA TYR A 116 22.12 -17.35 -12.39
C TYR A 116 21.55 -18.34 -11.35
N PRO A 117 21.16 -17.85 -10.15
CA PRO A 117 20.45 -18.67 -9.19
C PRO A 117 19.08 -19.09 -9.76
N THR A 118 18.62 -20.29 -9.41
CA THR A 118 17.29 -20.75 -9.79
C THR A 118 16.20 -20.05 -8.98
N PRO A 119 14.94 -20.07 -9.44
CA PRO A 119 13.82 -19.53 -8.65
C PRO A 119 13.71 -20.17 -7.25
N GLU A 120 13.91 -21.49 -7.14
CA GLU A 120 13.91 -22.21 -5.87
C GLU A 120 15.06 -21.79 -4.95
N GLU A 121 16.26 -21.56 -5.49
CA GLU A 121 17.41 -21.12 -4.70
C GLU A 121 17.17 -19.72 -4.11
N LEU A 122 16.69 -18.78 -4.92
CA LEU A 122 16.35 -17.46 -4.41
C LEU A 122 15.18 -17.51 -3.42
N TRP A 123 14.19 -18.38 -3.65
CA TRP A 123 13.07 -18.57 -2.73
C TRP A 123 13.53 -19.09 -1.38
N ALA A 124 14.31 -20.18 -1.36
CA ALA A 124 14.83 -20.79 -0.13
C ALA A 124 15.75 -19.83 0.65
N ALA A 125 16.55 -19.02 -0.06
CA ALA A 125 17.37 -18.00 0.59
C ALA A 125 16.54 -16.84 1.16
N THR A 126 15.40 -16.52 0.55
CA THR A 126 14.49 -15.44 0.99
C THR A 126 13.59 -15.88 2.15
N TYR A 127 13.11 -17.12 2.10
CA TYR A 127 12.14 -17.73 3.00
C TYR A 127 12.63 -19.12 3.44
N PRO A 128 13.64 -19.18 4.32
CA PRO A 128 14.20 -20.46 4.77
C PRO A 128 13.20 -21.27 5.60
N ASP A 129 12.34 -20.58 6.36
CA ASP A 129 11.32 -21.19 7.19
C ASP A 129 9.99 -21.34 6.42
N PRO A 130 9.44 -22.56 6.35
CA PRO A 130 8.15 -22.79 5.71
C PRO A 130 7.04 -22.06 6.48
N ASN A 131 6.09 -21.49 5.74
CA ASN A 131 4.92 -20.86 6.32
C ASN A 131 3.71 -21.20 5.46
N HIS A 132 2.78 -21.96 6.02
CA HIS A 132 1.63 -22.48 5.28
C HIS A 132 0.71 -21.37 4.76
N TRP A 133 0.57 -20.26 5.51
CA TRP A 133 -0.21 -19.11 5.06
C TRP A 133 0.45 -18.39 3.89
N ARG A 134 1.77 -18.15 3.94
CA ARG A 134 2.52 -17.61 2.80
C ARG A 134 2.29 -18.44 1.56
N ASP A 135 2.54 -19.75 1.65
CA ASP A 135 2.38 -20.66 0.51
C ASP A 135 0.93 -20.68 -0.01
N ARG A 136 -0.06 -20.56 0.88
CA ARG A 136 -1.46 -20.52 0.48
C ARG A 136 -1.86 -19.19 -0.17
N PHE A 137 -1.36 -18.05 0.30
CA PHE A 137 -1.59 -16.74 -0.32
C PHE A 137 -1.01 -16.67 -1.74
N VAL A 138 0.09 -17.39 -1.99
CA VAL A 138 0.68 -17.52 -3.33
C VAL A 138 -0.30 -18.17 -4.32
N THR A 139 -1.02 -19.21 -3.90
CA THR A 139 -1.93 -19.96 -4.79
C THR A 139 -3.17 -19.17 -5.24
N VAL A 140 -3.47 -18.06 -4.57
CA VAL A 140 -4.61 -17.21 -4.92
C VAL A 140 -4.14 -16.19 -5.96
N PRO A 141 -4.62 -16.21 -7.23
CA PRO A 141 -4.27 -15.17 -8.18
C PRO A 141 -4.83 -13.80 -7.73
N PRO A 142 -4.18 -12.68 -8.09
CA PRO A 142 -4.77 -11.36 -7.85
C PRO A 142 -6.12 -11.23 -8.56
N ASP A 143 -6.96 -10.30 -8.09
CA ASP A 143 -8.19 -10.01 -8.80
C ASP A 143 -7.89 -9.37 -10.17
N ASN A 144 -8.47 -9.96 -11.22
CA ASN A 144 -8.36 -9.50 -12.59
C ASN A 144 -9.70 -9.00 -13.17
N LYS A 145 -10.81 -9.11 -12.40
CA LYS A 145 -12.18 -8.83 -12.89
C LYS A 145 -12.57 -7.35 -12.76
N SER A 146 -12.01 -6.62 -11.79
CA SER A 146 -12.30 -5.21 -11.56
C SER A 146 -11.81 -4.24 -12.66
N GLY A 147 -11.26 -4.75 -13.78
CA GLY A 147 -10.58 -3.91 -14.77
C GLY A 147 -9.34 -3.21 -14.21
N MET A 148 -8.90 -3.59 -13.02
CA MET A 148 -7.73 -3.02 -12.35
C MET A 148 -6.47 -3.31 -13.14
N ARG A 149 -5.70 -2.25 -13.37
CA ARG A 149 -4.32 -2.35 -13.85
C ARG A 149 -3.51 -3.14 -12.82
N GLU A 150 -2.51 -3.86 -13.29
CA GLU A 150 -1.54 -4.52 -12.42
C GLU A 150 -1.03 -3.56 -11.34
N ALA A 151 -0.95 -4.06 -10.10
CA ALA A 151 -0.56 -3.25 -8.95
C ALA A 151 0.80 -2.57 -9.22
N ARG A 152 0.86 -1.26 -8.96
CA ARG A 152 2.12 -0.50 -9.03
C ARG A 152 3.10 -1.08 -8.01
N TYR A 153 4.39 -0.86 -8.22
CA TYR A 153 5.42 -1.52 -7.39
C TYR A 153 5.23 -1.25 -5.89
N TYR A 154 4.91 -0.01 -5.50
CA TYR A 154 4.69 0.34 -4.10
C TYR A 154 3.41 -0.26 -3.52
N GLN A 155 2.39 -0.51 -4.35
CA GLN A 155 1.18 -1.22 -3.95
C GLN A 155 1.50 -2.70 -3.73
N HIS A 156 2.27 -3.29 -4.64
CA HIS A 156 2.75 -4.67 -4.50
C HIS A 156 3.55 -4.85 -3.20
N ASN A 157 4.50 -3.95 -2.94
CA ASN A 157 5.29 -3.96 -1.70
C ASN A 157 4.40 -3.87 -0.46
N ALA A 158 3.45 -2.93 -0.43
CA ALA A 158 2.52 -2.79 0.69
C ALA A 158 1.65 -4.04 0.91
N ILE A 159 1.11 -4.63 -0.17
CA ILE A 159 0.31 -5.86 -0.11
C ILE A 159 1.15 -7.01 0.44
N GLN A 160 2.37 -7.21 -0.08
CA GLN A 160 3.24 -8.29 0.36
C GLN A 160 3.67 -8.11 1.82
N ALA A 161 4.02 -6.90 2.24
CA ALA A 161 4.38 -6.61 3.62
C ALA A 161 3.23 -6.97 4.59
N VAL A 162 1.98 -6.64 4.24
CA VAL A 162 0.81 -7.02 5.06
C VAL A 162 0.58 -8.52 5.07
N LEU A 163 0.62 -9.19 3.91
CA LEU A 163 0.40 -10.63 3.83
C LEU A 163 1.46 -11.42 4.62
N GLU A 164 2.72 -11.01 4.55
CA GLU A 164 3.81 -11.58 5.35
C GLU A 164 3.61 -11.34 6.84
N ALA A 165 3.20 -10.14 7.25
CA ALA A 165 2.91 -9.84 8.64
C ALA A 165 1.72 -10.65 9.17
N ILE A 166 0.66 -10.84 8.37
CA ILE A 166 -0.47 -11.73 8.69
C ILE A 166 0.01 -13.17 8.83
N ALA A 167 0.81 -13.65 7.88
CA ALA A 167 1.39 -15.00 7.92
C ALA A 167 2.29 -15.22 9.15
N ALA A 168 2.95 -14.17 9.63
CA ALA A 168 3.74 -14.16 10.86
C ALA A 168 2.91 -13.98 12.14
N GLY A 169 1.58 -13.86 12.04
CA GLY A 169 0.67 -13.74 13.18
C GLY A 169 0.62 -12.33 13.79
N GLN A 170 1.11 -11.30 13.09
CA GLN A 170 1.06 -9.92 13.56
C GLN A 170 -0.38 -9.41 13.63
N LYS A 171 -0.79 -8.94 14.82
CA LYS A 171 -2.18 -8.53 15.10
C LYS A 171 -2.51 -7.10 14.72
N ARG A 172 -1.54 -6.17 14.76
CA ARG A 172 -1.75 -4.76 14.44
C ARG A 172 -0.70 -4.29 13.45
N MET A 173 -1.16 -3.62 12.40
CA MET A 173 -0.33 -3.20 11.27
C MET A 173 -0.78 -1.83 10.78
N LEU A 174 0.16 -1.06 10.23
CA LEU A 174 -0.09 0.26 9.66
C LEU A 174 0.54 0.38 8.27
N LEU A 175 -0.18 0.98 7.34
CA LEU A 175 0.35 1.46 6.07
C LEU A 175 0.21 2.97 5.98
N THR A 176 1.32 3.66 5.69
CA THR A 176 1.35 5.13 5.55
C THR A 176 1.54 5.50 4.09
N MET A 177 0.46 5.85 3.40
CA MET A 177 0.45 6.04 1.95
C MET A 177 -0.31 7.31 1.54
N ALA A 178 0.34 8.17 0.76
CA ALA A 178 -0.25 9.43 0.32
C ALA A 178 -1.61 9.27 -0.37
N THR A 179 -2.48 10.27 -0.25
CA THR A 179 -3.77 10.26 -0.94
C THR A 179 -3.57 10.17 -2.45
N GLY A 180 -4.38 9.33 -3.12
CA GLY A 180 -4.28 9.08 -4.56
C GLY A 180 -3.33 7.94 -4.97
N THR A 181 -2.70 7.24 -4.01
CA THR A 181 -1.83 6.08 -4.29
C THR A 181 -2.58 4.74 -4.27
N GLY A 182 -3.91 4.75 -4.18
CA GLY A 182 -4.75 3.55 -4.26
C GLY A 182 -4.76 2.69 -2.98
N LYS A 183 -4.96 3.31 -1.81
CA LYS A 183 -5.12 2.60 -0.51
C LYS A 183 -6.27 1.58 -0.55
N THR A 184 -7.41 1.96 -1.12
CA THR A 184 -8.59 1.09 -1.29
C THR A 184 -8.27 -0.13 -2.16
N THR A 185 -7.52 0.06 -3.24
CA THR A 185 -7.04 -1.04 -4.10
C THR A 185 -6.13 -2.01 -3.34
N ILE A 186 -5.26 -1.52 -2.45
CA ILE A 186 -4.41 -2.37 -1.61
C ILE A 186 -5.27 -3.17 -0.63
N ALA A 187 -6.22 -2.51 0.05
CA ALA A 187 -7.15 -3.18 0.96
C ALA A 187 -7.95 -4.27 0.25
N LEU A 188 -8.42 -4.00 -0.98
CA LEU A 188 -9.10 -4.98 -1.82
C LEU A 188 -8.23 -6.20 -2.09
N GLN A 189 -6.99 -6.01 -2.55
CA GLN A 189 -6.10 -7.13 -2.90
C GLN A 189 -5.73 -7.96 -1.67
N ILE A 190 -5.54 -7.32 -0.51
CA ILE A 190 -5.33 -8.03 0.77
C ILE A 190 -6.57 -8.85 1.12
N ALA A 191 -7.75 -8.22 1.17
CA ALA A 191 -9.00 -8.90 1.47
C ALA A 191 -9.29 -10.06 0.50
N TRP A 192 -8.97 -9.88 -0.79
CA TRP A 192 -9.13 -10.89 -1.84
C TRP A 192 -8.28 -12.13 -1.57
N LYS A 193 -7.00 -11.91 -1.26
CA LYS A 193 -6.05 -12.97 -0.92
C LYS A 193 -6.52 -13.75 0.30
N LEU A 194 -6.98 -13.08 1.35
CA LEU A 194 -7.46 -13.71 2.58
C LEU A 194 -8.78 -14.46 2.36
N PHE A 195 -9.72 -13.86 1.63
CA PHE A 195 -11.02 -14.45 1.32
C PHE A 195 -10.90 -15.74 0.52
N HIS A 196 -10.14 -15.71 -0.58
CA HIS A 196 -9.98 -16.88 -1.45
C HIS A 196 -9.01 -17.93 -0.90
N SER A 197 -8.15 -17.57 0.06
CA SER A 197 -7.39 -18.54 0.84
C SER A 197 -8.18 -19.12 2.01
N SER A 198 -9.41 -18.66 2.29
CA SER A 198 -10.14 -19.06 3.51
C SER A 198 -9.32 -18.81 4.78
N TRP A 199 -8.54 -17.73 4.80
CA TRP A 199 -7.82 -17.29 5.98
C TRP A 199 -8.79 -16.86 7.06
N ASN A 200 -8.53 -17.21 8.31
CA ASN A 200 -9.34 -16.83 9.47
C ASN A 200 -8.51 -17.03 10.76
N LEU A 201 -9.03 -16.55 11.90
CA LEU A 201 -8.33 -16.53 13.18
C LEU A 201 -8.05 -17.90 13.79
N SER A 202 -8.71 -18.98 13.32
CA SER A 202 -8.43 -20.34 13.80
C SER A 202 -7.03 -20.84 13.43
N GLY A 203 -6.36 -20.18 12.47
CA GLY A 203 -5.06 -20.60 11.95
C GLY A 203 -5.14 -21.69 10.87
N GLU A 204 -6.34 -22.25 10.65
CA GLU A 204 -6.61 -23.29 9.66
C GLU A 204 -7.64 -22.81 8.62
N PRO A 205 -7.57 -23.29 7.36
CA PRO A 205 -8.44 -22.83 6.28
C PRO A 205 -9.83 -23.48 6.32
N THR A 206 -10.54 -23.31 7.44
CA THR A 206 -11.83 -23.94 7.74
C THR A 206 -13.02 -23.18 7.14
N HIS A 207 -12.94 -21.86 7.05
CA HIS A 207 -14.01 -21.00 6.52
C HIS A 207 -13.44 -19.67 5.99
N ARG A 208 -14.26 -18.91 5.27
CA ARG A 208 -13.90 -17.58 4.77
C ARG A 208 -13.83 -16.58 5.92
N PRO A 209 -12.93 -15.58 5.86
CA PRO A 209 -12.85 -14.55 6.87
C PRO A 209 -14.08 -13.64 6.86
N CYS A 210 -14.44 -13.15 8.03
CA CYS A 210 -15.27 -11.97 8.22
C CYS A 210 -14.36 -10.72 8.29
N ILE A 211 -14.41 -9.89 7.25
CA ILE A 211 -13.59 -8.70 7.08
C ILE A 211 -14.46 -7.46 7.26
N LEU A 212 -14.05 -6.54 8.13
CA LEU A 212 -14.70 -5.24 8.29
C LEU A 212 -13.83 -4.13 7.71
N PHE A 213 -14.39 -3.34 6.78
CA PHE A 213 -13.80 -2.12 6.26
C PHE A 213 -14.50 -0.89 6.88
N LEU A 214 -13.76 -0.14 7.69
CA LEU A 214 -14.20 1.08 8.37
C LEU A 214 -13.61 2.33 7.72
N THR A 215 -14.44 3.35 7.59
CA THR A 215 -14.03 4.67 7.10
C THR A 215 -14.83 5.79 7.77
N ASP A 216 -14.45 7.03 7.53
CA ASP A 216 -15.09 8.21 8.13
C ASP A 216 -16.43 8.56 7.48
N ARG A 217 -16.55 8.39 6.15
CA ARG A 217 -17.68 8.96 5.39
C ARG A 217 -18.41 7.94 4.51
N ASN A 218 -19.72 8.10 4.38
CA ASN A 218 -20.55 7.23 3.54
C ASN A 218 -20.07 7.18 2.09
N ILE A 219 -19.59 8.30 1.55
CA ILE A 219 -19.05 8.37 0.18
C ILE A 219 -17.86 7.42 0.04
N LEU A 220 -16.94 7.40 1.02
CA LEU A 220 -15.76 6.53 1.01
C LEU A 220 -16.16 5.06 1.16
N ALA A 221 -17.13 4.76 2.03
CA ALA A 221 -17.63 3.39 2.21
C ALA A 221 -18.28 2.85 0.93
N ASN A 222 -19.06 3.69 0.23
CA ASN A 222 -19.72 3.32 -1.02
C ASN A 222 -18.72 3.19 -2.18
N GLN A 223 -17.69 4.05 -2.22
CA GLN A 223 -16.57 3.92 -3.17
C GLN A 223 -15.81 2.61 -2.97
N ALA A 224 -15.47 2.28 -1.73
CA ALA A 224 -14.82 1.01 -1.41
C ALA A 224 -15.70 -0.19 -1.80
N LEU A 225 -17.00 -0.16 -1.49
CA LEU A 225 -17.93 -1.21 -1.91
C LEU A 225 -17.94 -1.41 -3.44
N THR A 226 -17.89 -0.30 -4.20
CA THR A 226 -17.87 -0.35 -5.67
C THR A 226 -16.57 -0.93 -6.21
N GLU A 227 -15.43 -0.66 -5.57
CA GLU A 227 -14.15 -1.26 -5.94
C GLU A 227 -14.17 -2.78 -5.68
N PHE A 228 -14.85 -3.24 -4.63
CA PHE A 228 -14.89 -4.66 -4.21
C PHE A 228 -15.85 -5.54 -5.02
N THR A 229 -16.38 -5.06 -6.15
CA THR A 229 -17.32 -5.80 -7.03
C THR A 229 -16.77 -7.12 -7.59
N ALA A 230 -15.47 -7.37 -7.48
CA ALA A 230 -14.86 -8.66 -7.83
C ALA A 230 -15.31 -9.82 -6.92
N PHE A 231 -15.69 -9.51 -5.68
CA PHE A 231 -16.22 -10.49 -4.73
C PHE A 231 -17.65 -10.90 -5.11
N PRO A 232 -18.10 -12.10 -4.70
CA PRO A 232 -19.50 -12.48 -4.82
C PRO A 232 -20.43 -11.44 -4.17
N GLU A 233 -21.53 -11.08 -4.83
CA GLU A 233 -22.45 -10.04 -4.33
C GLU A 233 -23.01 -10.39 -2.94
N ASP A 234 -23.28 -11.66 -2.68
CA ASP A 234 -23.76 -12.17 -1.40
C ASP A 234 -22.70 -12.15 -0.28
N ALA A 235 -21.42 -11.96 -0.64
CA ALA A 235 -20.35 -11.78 0.33
C ALA A 235 -20.21 -10.33 0.81
N LEU A 236 -20.71 -9.35 0.05
CA LEU A 236 -20.54 -7.93 0.34
C LEU A 236 -21.73 -7.38 1.13
N VAL A 237 -21.46 -6.71 2.24
CA VAL A 237 -22.50 -6.17 3.13
C VAL A 237 -22.23 -4.70 3.41
N ARG A 238 -23.15 -3.82 3.04
CA ARG A 238 -23.14 -2.43 3.49
C ARG A 238 -23.95 -2.30 4.77
N ILE A 239 -23.32 -1.82 5.85
CA ILE A 239 -23.99 -1.57 7.13
C ILE A 239 -24.48 -0.12 7.13
N GLU A 240 -25.78 0.11 6.96
CA GLU A 240 -26.38 1.45 6.97
C GLU A 240 -27.38 1.63 8.11
N PRO A 241 -27.47 2.82 8.74
CA PRO A 241 -28.42 3.07 9.82
C PRO A 241 -29.88 2.78 9.42
N LYS A 242 -30.25 3.06 8.17
CA LYS A 242 -31.60 2.84 7.64
C LYS A 242 -32.01 1.36 7.66
N ASP A 243 -31.07 0.45 7.45
CA ASP A 243 -31.35 -0.98 7.37
C ASP A 243 -31.45 -1.55 8.78
N ILE A 244 -30.55 -1.11 9.67
CA ILE A 244 -30.60 -1.45 11.09
C ILE A 244 -31.89 -0.94 11.75
N GLN A 245 -32.34 0.29 11.42
CA GLN A 245 -33.60 0.83 11.94
C GLN A 245 -34.83 0.02 11.50
N LYS A 246 -34.82 -0.52 10.28
CA LYS A 246 -35.90 -1.35 9.72
C LYS A 246 -35.92 -2.75 10.33
N THR A 247 -34.77 -3.40 10.45
CA THR A 247 -34.66 -4.79 10.92
C THR A 247 -34.52 -4.90 12.45
N LYS A 248 -34.20 -3.79 13.12
CA LYS A 248 -33.80 -3.70 14.53
C LYS A 248 -32.60 -4.59 14.89
N LYS A 249 -31.80 -4.98 13.89
CA LYS A 249 -30.65 -5.88 14.05
C LYS A 249 -29.55 -5.54 13.05
N VAL A 250 -28.30 -5.68 13.46
CA VAL A 250 -27.16 -5.56 12.54
C VAL A 250 -27.09 -6.77 11.57
N PRO A 251 -26.69 -6.56 10.29
CA PRO A 251 -26.58 -7.64 9.32
C PRO A 251 -25.39 -8.56 9.65
N LYS A 252 -25.61 -9.87 9.68
CA LYS A 252 -24.55 -10.88 9.98
C LYS A 252 -24.25 -11.84 8.83
N ASN A 253 -25.03 -11.80 7.76
CA ASN A 253 -24.86 -12.67 6.61
C ASN A 253 -23.97 -12.01 5.56
N GLY A 254 -22.73 -12.46 5.43
CA GLY A 254 -21.74 -11.96 4.48
C GLY A 254 -20.32 -12.24 4.97
N SER A 255 -19.33 -11.75 4.23
CA SER A 255 -17.91 -11.92 4.56
C SER A 255 -17.12 -10.63 4.52
N VAL A 256 -17.54 -9.62 3.75
CA VAL A 256 -16.87 -8.32 3.68
C VAL A 256 -17.89 -7.23 3.98
N PHE A 257 -17.70 -6.57 5.11
CA PHE A 257 -18.62 -5.59 5.68
C PHE A 257 -18.06 -4.18 5.50
N PHE A 258 -18.89 -3.23 5.07
CA PHE A 258 -18.52 -1.83 4.89
C PHE A 258 -19.37 -0.96 5.80
N SER A 259 -18.71 -0.21 6.66
CA SER A 259 -19.38 0.69 7.60
C SER A 259 -18.60 1.98 7.78
N ILE A 260 -19.26 2.96 8.38
CA ILE A 260 -18.61 4.16 8.89
C ILE A 260 -18.64 4.15 10.41
N PHE A 261 -17.67 4.81 11.04
CA PHE A 261 -17.58 4.86 12.50
C PHE A 261 -18.89 5.31 13.14
N GLN A 262 -19.51 6.37 12.59
CA GLN A 262 -20.77 6.90 13.09
C GLN A 262 -21.89 5.84 13.12
N THR A 263 -21.99 4.98 12.10
CA THR A 263 -23.05 3.95 12.01
C THR A 263 -22.88 2.86 13.07
N PHE A 264 -21.64 2.52 13.43
CA PHE A 264 -21.39 1.57 14.51
C PHE A 264 -21.64 2.16 15.89
N MET A 265 -21.50 3.48 16.02
CA MET A 265 -21.71 4.22 17.26
C MET A 265 -23.16 4.65 17.47
N THR A 266 -24.02 4.58 16.44
CA THR A 266 -25.45 4.81 16.64
C THR A 266 -26.04 3.75 17.56
N GLN A 267 -27.08 4.15 18.29
CA GLN A 267 -27.86 3.29 19.16
C GLN A 267 -29.13 2.82 18.43
N ASN A 268 -29.56 1.59 18.68
CA ASN A 268 -30.79 1.04 18.16
C ASN A 268 -31.95 1.21 19.15
N GLY A 269 -32.88 2.13 18.86
CA GLY A 269 -34.14 2.21 19.61
C GLY A 269 -33.96 2.56 21.10
N GLU A 270 -34.59 1.78 21.99
CA GLU A 270 -34.61 2.01 23.45
C GLU A 270 -33.30 1.59 24.17
N GLU A 271 -32.40 0.85 23.52
CA GLU A 271 -31.10 0.47 24.11
C GLU A 271 -30.07 1.57 23.96
N LEU A 272 -29.40 1.92 25.08
CA LEU A 272 -28.31 2.91 25.14
C LEU A 272 -26.97 2.40 24.56
N ALA A 273 -26.96 1.19 23.98
CA ALA A 273 -25.74 0.50 23.55
C ALA A 273 -25.42 0.77 22.06
N PRO A 274 -24.15 1.04 21.70
CA PRO A 274 -23.72 1.13 20.30
C PRO A 274 -23.97 -0.14 19.50
N ASN A 275 -24.39 0.01 18.23
CA ASN A 275 -24.71 -1.09 17.32
C ASN A 275 -23.58 -2.13 17.13
N PHE A 276 -22.31 -1.75 17.29
CA PHE A 276 -21.19 -2.69 17.14
C PHE A 276 -21.21 -3.82 18.18
N LEU A 277 -21.82 -3.58 19.36
CA LEU A 277 -21.91 -4.56 20.44
C LEU A 277 -22.85 -5.74 20.13
N GLU A 278 -23.67 -5.64 19.07
CA GLU A 278 -24.48 -6.77 18.60
C GLU A 278 -23.65 -7.85 17.87
N TYR A 279 -22.43 -7.53 17.44
CA TYR A 279 -21.47 -8.50 16.93
C TYR A 279 -20.63 -9.04 18.08
N ALA A 280 -20.27 -10.32 18.06
CA ALA A 280 -19.34 -10.86 19.06
C ALA A 280 -17.94 -10.23 18.88
N PRO A 281 -17.12 -10.10 19.95
CA PRO A 281 -15.76 -9.55 19.87
C PRO A 281 -14.85 -10.25 18.86
N ASP A 282 -15.09 -11.53 18.59
CA ASP A 282 -14.36 -12.40 17.66
C ASP A 282 -15.09 -12.61 16.33
N PHE A 283 -16.15 -11.84 16.05
CA PHE A 283 -16.93 -11.97 14.82
C PHE A 283 -16.11 -11.64 13.56
N PHE A 284 -15.19 -10.68 13.64
CA PHE A 284 -14.33 -10.28 12.53
C PHE A 284 -12.94 -10.89 12.67
N ASP A 285 -12.43 -11.45 11.57
CA ASP A 285 -11.05 -11.93 11.48
C ASP A 285 -10.08 -10.80 11.14
N LEU A 286 -10.54 -9.83 10.33
CA LEU A 286 -9.77 -8.65 9.93
C LEU A 286 -10.62 -7.38 10.05
N VAL A 287 -10.05 -6.33 10.64
CA VAL A 287 -10.60 -4.97 10.61
C VAL A 287 -9.62 -4.06 9.87
N ILE A 288 -10.05 -3.49 8.75
CA ILE A 288 -9.33 -2.49 7.98
C ILE A 288 -9.91 -1.12 8.31
N VAL A 289 -9.06 -0.17 8.67
CA VAL A 289 -9.45 1.19 9.04
C VAL A 289 -8.81 2.18 8.08
N ASP A 290 -9.61 2.76 7.18
CA ASP A 290 -9.15 3.82 6.29
C ASP A 290 -9.16 5.18 7.01
N GLU A 291 -8.15 5.99 6.71
CA GLU A 291 -7.91 7.31 7.32
C GLU A 291 -7.85 7.26 8.87
N CYS A 292 -7.13 6.27 9.43
CA CYS A 292 -7.00 6.02 10.89
C CYS A 292 -6.28 7.12 11.71
N HIS A 293 -6.15 8.32 11.16
CA HIS A 293 -5.61 9.53 11.79
C HIS A 293 -6.62 10.67 11.92
N ARG A 294 -7.81 10.56 11.31
CA ARG A 294 -8.78 11.68 11.22
C ARG A 294 -9.69 11.83 12.43
N GLY A 295 -9.35 11.21 13.56
CA GLY A 295 -10.07 11.49 14.79
C GLY A 295 -9.51 12.76 15.43
N GLY A 296 -10.29 13.82 15.57
CA GLY A 296 -9.97 14.81 16.61
C GLY A 296 -9.91 14.13 17.98
N ALA A 297 -9.43 14.81 19.03
CA ALA A 297 -9.26 14.21 20.38
C ALA A 297 -10.50 13.42 20.89
N ASN A 298 -11.72 13.79 20.45
CA ASN A 298 -12.96 13.05 20.75
C ASN A 298 -13.24 11.87 19.79
N ASP A 299 -12.93 12.00 18.50
CA ASP A 299 -13.16 10.97 17.47
C ASP A 299 -12.08 9.87 17.50
N GLU A 300 -10.87 10.19 17.96
CA GLU A 300 -9.80 9.21 18.18
C GLU A 300 -10.16 8.20 19.26
N SER A 301 -10.85 8.65 20.32
CA SER A 301 -11.39 7.77 21.35
C SER A 301 -12.46 6.81 20.81
N THR A 302 -13.11 7.17 19.70
CA THR A 302 -14.28 6.47 19.16
C THR A 302 -13.90 5.27 18.31
N TRP A 303 -13.00 5.43 17.34
CA TRP A 303 -12.53 4.28 16.55
C TRP A 303 -11.71 3.31 17.41
N ARG A 304 -10.94 3.84 18.38
CA ARG A 304 -10.15 3.01 19.28
C ARG A 304 -11.01 2.06 20.12
N LYS A 305 -12.17 2.51 20.61
CA LYS A 305 -13.14 1.65 21.31
C LYS A 305 -13.62 0.49 20.43
N ILE A 306 -13.91 0.76 19.16
CA ILE A 306 -14.33 -0.29 18.21
C ILE A 306 -13.20 -1.31 18.01
N LEU A 307 -11.96 -0.84 17.82
CA LEU A 307 -10.82 -1.73 17.63
C LEU A 307 -10.42 -2.49 18.91
N GLU A 308 -10.55 -1.88 20.08
CA GLU A 308 -10.31 -2.56 21.36
C GLU A 308 -11.38 -3.63 21.62
N TYR A 309 -12.63 -3.39 21.23
CA TYR A 309 -13.70 -4.39 21.28
C TYR A 309 -13.40 -5.58 20.35
N PHE A 310 -13.04 -5.30 19.09
CA PHE A 310 -12.64 -6.32 18.12
C PHE A 310 -11.14 -6.67 18.20
N ALA A 311 -10.53 -6.63 19.39
CA ALA A 311 -9.12 -6.94 19.60
C ALA A 311 -8.67 -8.35 19.13
N PRO A 312 -9.51 -9.42 19.15
CA PRO A 312 -9.13 -10.71 18.60
C PRO A 312 -8.78 -10.67 17.10
N ALA A 313 -9.45 -9.79 16.35
CA ALA A 313 -9.24 -9.57 14.93
C ALA A 313 -7.82 -9.07 14.65
N VAL A 314 -7.30 -9.42 13.48
CA VAL A 314 -6.16 -8.70 12.91
C VAL A 314 -6.64 -7.30 12.52
N GLN A 315 -5.79 -6.28 12.70
CA GLN A 315 -6.16 -4.88 12.50
C GLN A 315 -5.15 -4.19 11.58
N LEU A 316 -5.65 -3.64 10.48
CA LEU A 316 -4.86 -2.92 9.48
C LEU A 316 -5.32 -1.46 9.41
N GLY A 317 -4.48 -0.55 9.90
CA GLY A 317 -4.66 0.89 9.71
C GLY A 317 -4.11 1.34 8.36
N LEU A 318 -4.85 2.20 7.66
CA LEU A 318 -4.39 2.91 6.47
C LEU A 318 -4.42 4.42 6.75
N THR A 319 -3.33 5.11 6.48
CA THR A 319 -3.24 6.56 6.71
C THR A 319 -2.48 7.27 5.60
N ALA A 320 -2.87 8.50 5.27
CA ALA A 320 -2.11 9.37 4.36
C ALA A 320 -1.10 10.27 5.08
N THR A 321 -1.19 10.37 6.40
CA THR A 321 -0.37 11.29 7.19
C THR A 321 0.79 10.56 7.85
N PRO A 322 2.04 10.98 7.59
CA PRO A 322 3.19 10.46 8.33
C PRO A 322 3.13 10.86 9.79
N LYS A 323 3.92 10.19 10.64
CA LYS A 323 4.00 10.45 12.08
C LYS A 323 4.32 11.93 12.33
N ARG A 324 3.43 12.59 13.06
CA ARG A 324 3.54 13.97 13.55
C ARG A 324 3.04 14.00 14.98
N ASP A 325 3.35 15.05 15.73
CA ASP A 325 2.93 15.20 17.14
C ASP A 325 1.40 15.03 17.30
N LEU A 326 0.63 15.57 16.34
CA LEU A 326 -0.82 15.50 16.32
C LEU A 326 -1.41 14.10 16.07
N ASN A 327 -0.65 13.17 15.49
CA ASN A 327 -1.13 11.82 15.14
C ASN A 327 -0.34 10.73 15.88
N GLY A 328 0.27 11.09 17.01
CA GLY A 328 1.13 10.19 17.78
C GLY A 328 0.39 8.94 18.27
N ASP A 329 -0.90 9.04 18.55
CA ASP A 329 -1.69 7.94 19.12
C ASP A 329 -2.01 6.83 18.10
N THR A 330 -2.20 7.15 16.81
CA THR A 330 -2.31 6.14 15.74
C THR A 330 -1.06 5.26 15.69
N TYR A 331 0.13 5.88 15.70
CA TYR A 331 1.41 5.16 15.67
C TYR A 331 1.72 4.45 16.99
N LYS A 332 1.22 4.94 18.13
CA LYS A 332 1.28 4.19 19.40
C LYS A 332 0.39 2.95 19.37
N TYR A 333 -0.79 3.04 18.75
CA TYR A 333 -1.74 1.93 18.72
C TYR A 333 -1.34 0.82 17.74
N PHE A 334 -0.99 1.20 16.50
CA PHE A 334 -0.63 0.25 15.44
C PHE A 334 0.86 -0.07 15.36
N GLY A 335 1.73 0.77 15.92
CA GLY A 335 3.18 0.66 15.81
C GLY A 335 3.74 1.38 14.58
N GLU A 336 5.00 1.06 14.26
CA GLU A 336 5.67 1.57 13.07
C GLU A 336 5.04 0.98 11.79
N PRO A 337 4.94 1.76 10.70
CA PRO A 337 4.29 1.32 9.48
C PRO A 337 5.10 0.20 8.80
N LEU A 338 4.40 -0.84 8.34
CA LEU A 338 5.00 -1.92 7.55
C LEU A 338 5.55 -1.42 6.21
N TYR A 339 4.91 -0.38 5.66
CA TYR A 339 5.35 0.26 4.44
C TYR A 339 4.90 1.73 4.42
N THR A 340 5.77 2.59 3.91
CA THR A 340 5.50 4.02 3.73
C THR A 340 5.72 4.41 2.27
N TYR A 341 4.77 5.16 1.71
CA TYR A 341 4.89 5.74 0.38
C TYR A 341 4.36 7.18 0.39
N SER A 342 5.29 8.12 0.35
CA SER A 342 5.05 9.53 0.60
C SER A 342 4.54 10.29 -0.63
N LEU A 343 3.96 11.47 -0.39
CA LEU A 343 3.58 12.41 -1.43
C LEU A 343 4.79 12.83 -2.28
N LYS A 344 5.95 13.01 -1.63
CA LYS A 344 7.22 13.36 -2.27
C LYS A 344 7.66 12.28 -3.26
N GLU A 345 7.63 11.01 -2.85
CA GLU A 345 7.96 9.87 -3.73
C GLU A 345 6.97 9.79 -4.89
N GLY A 346 5.67 9.82 -4.59
CA GLY A 346 4.62 9.80 -5.61
C GLY A 346 4.78 10.87 -6.68
N ILE A 347 5.14 12.10 -6.29
CA ILE A 347 5.40 13.20 -7.25
C ILE A 347 6.70 12.95 -8.03
N ASN A 348 7.80 12.63 -7.34
CA ASN A 348 9.12 12.45 -7.97
C ASN A 348 9.15 11.27 -8.95
N GLU A 349 8.32 10.27 -8.73
CA GLU A 349 8.24 9.09 -9.58
C GLU A 349 7.19 9.23 -10.68
N GLY A 350 6.37 10.29 -10.64
CA GLY A 350 5.38 10.59 -11.67
C GLY A 350 4.06 9.84 -11.53
N TYR A 351 3.76 9.33 -10.34
CA TYR A 351 2.48 8.71 -9.99
C TYR A 351 1.46 9.71 -9.44
N LEU A 352 1.93 10.83 -8.86
CA LEU A 352 1.11 11.93 -8.36
C LEU A 352 1.47 13.23 -9.09
N THR A 353 0.48 14.12 -9.21
CA THR A 353 0.65 15.41 -9.85
C THR A 353 1.33 16.39 -8.89
N PRO A 354 2.38 17.13 -9.31
CA PRO A 354 2.92 18.22 -8.51
C PRO A 354 1.88 19.33 -8.35
N PHE A 355 1.93 20.05 -7.23
CA PHE A 355 1.03 21.16 -6.94
C PHE A 355 1.84 22.43 -6.66
N LYS A 356 1.21 23.59 -6.87
CA LYS A 356 1.73 24.89 -6.46
C LYS A 356 0.82 25.41 -5.36
N VAL A 357 1.40 25.77 -4.22
CA VAL A 357 0.68 26.46 -3.15
C VAL A 357 0.65 27.94 -3.53
N VAL A 358 -0.55 28.53 -3.52
CA VAL A 358 -0.74 29.97 -3.60
C VAL A 358 -1.24 30.38 -2.22
N GLU A 359 -0.37 31.03 -1.46
CA GLU A 359 -0.71 31.54 -0.14
C GLU A 359 -1.37 32.90 -0.31
N PHE A 360 -2.56 33.04 0.27
CA PHE A 360 -3.26 34.31 0.36
C PHE A 360 -3.22 34.75 1.82
N THR A 361 -2.65 35.91 2.07
CA THR A 361 -2.77 36.58 3.36
C THR A 361 -3.84 37.65 3.21
N THR A 362 -4.82 37.66 4.10
CA THR A 362 -5.81 38.73 4.17
C THR A 362 -5.19 39.91 4.92
N SER A 363 -5.36 41.13 4.42
CA SER A 363 -4.98 42.39 5.10
C SER A 363 -5.87 42.74 6.31
N LEU A 364 -6.65 41.77 6.83
CA LEU A 364 -7.58 41.97 7.94
C LEU A 364 -6.86 42.04 9.29
N ASP A 365 -5.71 41.37 9.43
CA ASP A 365 -4.93 41.36 10.68
C ASP A 365 -3.91 42.51 10.73
N GLU A 366 -3.42 42.93 9.57
CA GLU A 366 -2.48 44.04 9.37
C GLU A 366 -2.91 44.85 8.15
N TYR A 367 -3.30 46.10 8.37
CA TYR A 367 -3.65 47.08 7.35
C TYR A 367 -2.55 48.13 7.24
N GLN A 368 -2.02 48.33 6.04
CA GLN A 368 -1.19 49.49 5.72
C GLN A 368 -1.99 50.32 4.72
N TYR A 369 -2.10 51.61 4.99
CA TYR A 369 -2.83 52.55 4.14
C TYR A 369 -2.25 52.58 2.72
N ASP A 370 -3.11 52.37 1.71
CA ASP A 370 -2.77 52.58 0.31
C ASP A 370 -3.28 53.97 -0.13
N PRO A 371 -2.53 54.74 -0.94
CA PRO A 371 -2.99 56.03 -1.46
C PRO A 371 -4.32 55.99 -2.23
N ASP A 372 -4.74 54.81 -2.72
CA ASP A 372 -6.02 54.61 -3.38
C ASP A 372 -7.20 54.39 -2.39
N ASP A 373 -6.94 54.35 -1.07
CA ASP A 373 -7.97 54.17 -0.04
C ASP A 373 -8.70 55.48 0.32
N GLU A 374 -10.02 55.39 0.54
CA GLU A 374 -10.84 56.53 0.97
C GLU A 374 -10.88 56.65 2.50
N LEU A 375 -10.24 57.69 3.05
CA LEU A 375 -10.27 57.97 4.48
C LEU A 375 -11.65 58.51 4.91
N ILE A 376 -12.40 57.69 5.65
CA ILE A 376 -13.75 58.04 6.12
C ILE A 376 -13.71 58.99 7.33
N GLU A 377 -12.81 58.75 8.31
CA GLU A 377 -12.65 59.58 9.52
C GLU A 377 -11.29 59.35 10.19
N GLY A 378 -10.72 60.38 10.85
CA GLY A 378 -9.49 60.30 11.64
C GLY A 378 -8.22 60.81 10.93
N ASP A 379 -7.07 60.67 11.58
CA ASP A 379 -5.74 60.94 11.00
C ASP A 379 -5.03 59.64 10.66
N ILE A 380 -4.41 59.57 9.48
CA ILE A 380 -3.68 58.38 9.00
C ILE A 380 -2.17 58.62 9.01
N ASP A 381 -1.41 57.59 9.41
CA ASP A 381 0.04 57.53 9.27
C ASP A 381 0.37 56.52 8.19
N GLU A 382 0.76 57.03 7.01
CA GLU A 382 1.04 56.24 5.80
C GLU A 382 2.17 55.21 5.99
N ASN A 383 3.02 55.38 7.01
CA ASN A 383 4.13 54.47 7.30
C ASN A 383 3.82 53.48 8.41
N LYS A 384 2.60 53.51 8.96
CA LYS A 384 2.18 52.66 10.07
C LYS A 384 1.43 51.44 9.56
N VAL A 385 1.80 50.27 10.07
CA VAL A 385 1.02 49.04 9.93
C VAL A 385 0.05 48.97 11.11
N TYR A 386 -1.24 49.02 10.81
CA TYR A 386 -2.34 48.95 11.77
C TYR A 386 -2.70 47.49 11.98
N SER A 387 -2.51 46.98 13.20
CA SER A 387 -3.00 45.65 13.61
C SER A 387 -4.28 45.79 14.43
N TYR A 388 -5.17 44.81 14.31
CA TYR A 388 -6.42 44.74 15.10
C TYR A 388 -6.19 44.30 16.55
#